data_AF-A0A673I3P0-F1
#
_entry.id   AF-A0A673I3P0-F1
#
_cell.length_a   1.000
_cell.length_b   1.000
_cell.length_c   1.000
_cell.angle_alpha   90.00
_cell.angle_beta   90.00
_cell.angle_gamma   90.00
#
_symmetry.space_group_name_H-M   'P 1'
#
loop_
_entity.id
_entity.type
_entity.pdbx_description
1 polymer ?
#
loop_
_entity_poly.entity_id
_entity_poly.type
_entity_poly.pdbx_seq_one_letter_code
_entity_poly.pdbx_strand_id
1 'polypeptide(L)'
;MHCVLSSKQVCHFEHSQCVTPWILHASCCGFATQYDIRGDILVDVGSGPTLYQVMSGCERFDRVILSDFLEVNRKVLQSWLQEGKSSIDWTAYFKYVCELEGRR
;
A
#
# COMPACT_ATOMS: atom_id res chain seq x y z
N MET A 1 -22.40 23.77 -10.90
CA MET A 1 -21.25 23.27 -10.12
C MET A 1 -20.51 22.29 -11.00
N HIS A 2 -19.39 22.72 -11.58
CA HIS A 2 -18.64 21.92 -12.54
C HIS A 2 -17.96 20.76 -11.81
N CYS A 3 -18.24 19.55 -12.30
CA CYS A 3 -17.56 18.31 -11.98
C CYS A 3 -16.08 18.46 -12.37
N VAL A 4 -15.19 18.52 -11.38
CA VAL A 4 -13.75 18.43 -11.63
C VAL A 4 -13.40 16.95 -11.71
N LEU A 5 -12.93 16.55 -12.88
CA LEU A 5 -12.38 15.25 -13.22
C LEU A 5 -11.49 14.74 -12.07
N SER A 6 -11.84 13.59 -11.48
CA SER A 6 -11.00 12.91 -10.50
C SER A 6 -9.77 12.36 -11.23
N SER A 7 -8.72 13.17 -11.32
CA SER A 7 -7.38 12.66 -11.62
C SER A 7 -6.97 11.77 -10.45
N LYS A 8 -6.57 10.52 -10.73
CA LYS A 8 -5.93 9.69 -9.71
C LYS A 8 -4.67 10.41 -9.24
N GLN A 9 -4.46 10.42 -7.93
CA GLN A 9 -3.22 10.88 -7.32
C GLN A 9 -2.12 9.89 -7.70
N VAL A 10 -1.24 10.34 -8.59
CA VAL A 10 -0.03 9.63 -9.00
C VAL A 10 1.09 10.05 -8.06
N CYS A 11 1.84 9.08 -7.54
CA CYS A 11 2.95 9.35 -6.65
C CYS A 11 4.26 9.45 -7.43
N HIS A 12 4.95 10.59 -7.25
CA HIS A 12 6.27 10.83 -7.79
C HIS A 12 7.30 10.59 -6.67
N PHE A 13 8.03 9.48 -6.77
CA PHE A 13 9.03 9.08 -5.76
C PHE A 13 10.30 9.95 -5.76
N GLU A 14 10.53 10.74 -6.80
CA GLU A 14 11.74 11.53 -7.02
C GLU A 14 11.83 12.82 -6.19
N HIS A 15 10.75 13.19 -5.49
CA HIS A 15 10.74 14.39 -4.67
C HIS A 15 11.58 14.16 -3.40
N SER A 16 12.54 15.06 -3.10
CA SER A 16 13.54 14.91 -2.02
C SER A 16 12.95 14.80 -0.60
N GLN A 17 11.66 15.11 -0.42
CA GLN A 17 10.93 14.97 0.84
C GLN A 17 9.93 13.81 0.84
N CYS A 18 9.88 13.00 -0.21
CA CYS A 18 9.03 11.82 -0.26
C CYS A 18 9.63 10.72 0.63
N VAL A 19 9.01 10.45 1.78
CA VAL A 19 9.44 9.38 2.70
C VAL A 19 8.96 7.99 2.27
N THR A 20 8.03 7.94 1.32
CA THR A 20 7.40 6.71 0.83
C THR A 20 8.40 5.65 0.36
N PRO A 21 9.46 5.98 -0.42
CA PRO A 21 10.49 5.00 -0.80
C PRO A 21 11.15 4.33 0.40
N TRP A 22 11.46 5.11 1.44
CA TRP A 22 12.09 4.60 2.66
C TRP A 22 11.16 3.65 3.41
N ILE A 23 9.86 3.98 3.52
CA ILE A 23 8.87 3.10 4.16
C ILE A 23 8.72 1.80 3.39
N LEU A 24 8.58 1.87 2.06
CA LEU A 24 8.48 0.68 1.20
C LEU A 24 9.71 -0.22 1.30
N HIS A 25 10.91 0.37 1.32
CA HIS A 25 12.16 -0.36 1.52
C HIS A 25 12.20 -1.05 2.90
N ALA A 26 11.81 -0.34 3.97
CA ALA A 26 11.77 -0.92 5.31
C ALA A 26 10.80 -2.10 5.41
N SER A 27 9.58 -1.95 4.88
CA SER A 27 8.59 -3.05 4.80
C SER A 27 9.11 -4.23 3.99
N CYS A 28 9.75 -3.98 2.85
CA CYS A 28 10.37 -5.04 2.03
C CYS A 28 11.50 -5.77 2.77
N CYS A 29 12.37 -5.05 3.49
CA CYS A 29 13.39 -5.67 4.33
C CYS A 29 12.78 -6.59 5.40
N GLY A 30 11.72 -6.12 6.07
CA GLY A 30 10.98 -6.90 7.06
C GLY A 30 10.39 -8.18 6.48
N PHE A 31 9.53 -8.03 5.48
CA PHE A 31 8.72 -9.16 5.00
C PHE A 31 9.45 -10.02 3.99
N ALA A 32 10.23 -9.45 3.07
CA ALA A 32 10.64 -10.14 1.85
C ALA A 32 12.13 -10.51 1.78
N THR A 33 13.05 -9.67 2.30
CA THR A 33 14.49 -9.83 2.01
C THR A 33 15.40 -10.11 3.21
N GLN A 34 15.31 -9.36 4.32
CA GLN A 34 16.27 -9.48 5.43
C GLN A 34 15.77 -10.37 6.56
N TYR A 35 14.54 -10.15 7.02
CA TYR A 35 14.02 -10.79 8.24
C TYR A 35 13.07 -11.95 7.95
N ASP A 36 12.63 -12.10 6.69
CA ASP A 36 11.74 -13.17 6.24
C ASP A 36 10.50 -13.34 7.14
N ILE A 37 9.87 -12.24 7.54
CA ILE A 37 8.70 -12.27 8.42
C ILE A 37 7.50 -12.84 7.64
N ARG A 38 6.93 -13.95 8.13
CA ARG A 38 5.80 -14.69 7.53
C ARG A 38 4.84 -15.19 8.61
N GLY A 39 3.62 -15.58 8.22
CA GLY A 39 2.65 -16.21 9.13
C GLY A 39 1.26 -16.30 8.52
N ASP A 40 0.25 -16.66 9.29
CA ASP A 40 -1.10 -16.85 8.75
C ASP A 40 -1.85 -15.52 8.57
N ILE A 41 -1.71 -14.60 9.54
CA ILE A 41 -2.49 -13.36 9.59
C ILE A 41 -1.56 -12.16 9.86
N LEU A 42 -1.61 -11.17 8.98
CA LEU A 42 -1.05 -9.83 9.19
C LEU A 42 -2.18 -8.85 9.53
N VAL A 43 -2.07 -8.17 10.67
CA VAL A 43 -3.01 -7.10 11.06
C VAL A 43 -2.29 -5.76 11.01
N ASP A 44 -2.75 -4.88 10.13
CA ASP A 44 -2.30 -3.51 10.03
C ASP A 44 -3.21 -2.60 10.86
N VAL A 45 -2.62 -1.87 11.82
CA VAL A 45 -3.34 -1.06 12.81
C VAL A 45 -3.16 0.41 12.49
N GLY A 46 -4.25 1.08 12.12
CA GLY A 46 -4.21 2.47 11.68
C GLY A 46 -3.77 2.60 10.22
N SER A 47 -4.36 1.78 9.35
CA SER A 47 -4.04 1.71 7.91
C SER A 47 -4.24 3.04 7.18
N GLY A 48 -5.06 3.94 7.72
CA GLY A 48 -5.56 5.09 6.97
C GLY A 48 -6.29 4.64 5.70
N PRO A 49 -6.35 5.50 4.67
CA PRO A 49 -6.87 5.13 3.36
C PRO A 49 -5.78 4.49 2.45
N THR A 50 -4.77 3.80 3.00
CA THR A 50 -3.58 3.36 2.26
C THR A 50 -3.25 1.87 2.37
N LEU A 51 -2.49 1.36 1.38
CA LEU A 51 -2.12 -0.06 1.25
C LEU A 51 -0.61 -0.33 1.27
N TYR A 52 0.22 0.69 1.02
CA TYR A 52 1.63 0.50 0.69
C TYR A 52 2.44 -0.20 1.79
N GLN A 53 2.02 -0.04 3.04
CA GLN A 53 2.69 -0.59 4.23
C GLN A 53 2.62 -2.13 4.30
N VAL A 54 1.59 -2.75 3.71
CA VAL A 54 1.39 -4.21 3.72
C VAL A 54 1.79 -4.91 2.42
N MET A 55 2.15 -4.16 1.36
CA MET A 55 2.33 -4.72 0.01
C MET A 55 3.32 -5.90 -0.02
N SER A 56 4.48 -5.75 0.62
CA SER A 56 5.49 -6.82 0.71
C SER A 56 5.08 -8.01 1.59
N GLY A 57 4.08 -7.83 2.46
CA GLY A 57 3.52 -8.90 3.28
C GLY A 57 2.51 -9.78 2.55
N CYS A 58 1.91 -9.33 1.44
CA CYS A 58 0.82 -10.05 0.77
C CYS A 58 1.19 -11.46 0.27
N GLU A 59 2.45 -11.70 -0.08
CA GLU A 59 2.94 -13.03 -0.50
C GLU A 59 3.44 -13.90 0.68
N ARG A 60 3.43 -13.33 1.89
CA ARG A 60 4.02 -13.93 3.10
C ARG A 60 2.98 -14.26 4.16
N PHE A 61 1.77 -13.75 3.98
CA PHE A 61 0.65 -13.96 4.88
C PHE A 61 -0.60 -14.39 4.10
N ASP A 62 -1.26 -15.44 4.57
CA ASP A 62 -2.48 -15.96 3.94
C ASP A 62 -3.63 -14.94 3.99
N ARG A 63 -3.65 -14.11 5.04
CA ARG A 63 -4.68 -13.10 5.27
C ARG A 63 -4.07 -11.80 5.76
N VAL A 64 -4.44 -10.70 5.10
CA VAL A 64 -4.12 -9.34 5.53
C VAL A 64 -5.39 -8.65 5.99
N ILE A 65 -5.38 -8.11 7.21
CA ILE A 65 -6.48 -7.36 7.81
C ILE A 65 -6.04 -5.91 7.95
N LEU A 66 -6.70 -5.02 7.23
CA LEU A 66 -6.51 -3.57 7.36
C LEU A 66 -7.53 -3.03 8.35
N SER A 67 -7.07 -2.22 9.30
CA SER A 67 -7.92 -1.63 10.33
C SER A 67 -7.61 -0.15 10.51
N ASP A 68 -8.67 0.64 10.68
CA ASP A 68 -8.52 2.08 10.92
C ASP A 68 -9.66 2.56 11.81
N PHE A 69 -9.43 3.59 12.61
CA PHE A 69 -10.45 4.17 13.49
C PHE A 69 -11.53 4.91 12.71
N LEU A 70 -11.15 5.65 11.67
CA LEU A 70 -12.08 6.49 10.91
C LEU A 70 -12.82 5.66 9.86
N GLU A 71 -14.15 5.70 9.90
CA GLU A 71 -14.98 4.99 8.93
C GLU A 71 -14.73 5.44 7.49
N VAL A 72 -14.42 6.73 7.29
CA VAL A 72 -14.11 7.28 5.97
C VAL A 72 -12.87 6.63 5.35
N ASN A 73 -11.86 6.30 6.15
CA ASN A 73 -10.67 5.59 5.68
C ASN A 73 -11.01 4.15 5.29
N ARG A 74 -11.78 3.46 6.15
CA ARG A 74 -12.25 2.10 5.87
C ARG A 74 -13.09 2.02 4.60
N LYS A 75 -13.94 3.01 4.33
CA LYS A 75 -14.73 3.09 3.08
C LYS A 75 -13.85 3.20 1.84
N VAL A 76 -12.78 3.99 1.89
CA VAL A 76 -11.81 4.09 0.76
C VAL A 76 -11.16 2.73 0.49
N LEU A 77 -10.71 2.03 1.54
CA LEU A 77 -10.12 0.69 1.41
C LEU A 77 -11.13 -0.34 0.87
N GLN A 78 -12.39 -0.29 1.33
CA GLN A 78 -13.46 -1.17 0.85
C GLN A 78 -13.80 -0.90 -0.62
N SER A 79 -13.91 0.36 -1.04
CA SER A 79 -14.15 0.73 -2.44
C SER A 79 -13.02 0.25 -3.35
N TRP A 80 -11.76 0.31 -2.87
CA TRP A 80 -10.65 -0.27 -3.61
C TRP A 80 -10.78 -1.79 -3.73
N LEU A 81 -11.07 -2.49 -2.63
CA LEU A 81 -11.15 -3.95 -2.59
C LEU A 81 -12.31 -4.51 -3.42
N GLN A 82 -13.48 -3.86 -3.39
CA GLN A 82 -14.70 -4.37 -4.01
C GLN A 82 -14.88 -3.88 -5.45
N GLU A 83 -14.51 -2.63 -5.73
CA GLU A 83 -14.83 -1.98 -7.01
C GLU A 83 -13.58 -1.66 -7.82
N GLY A 84 -12.38 -1.91 -7.29
CA GLY A 84 -11.12 -1.48 -7.91
C GLY A 84 -10.96 0.04 -7.96
N LYS A 85 -11.84 0.79 -7.27
CA LYS A 85 -11.85 2.25 -7.29
C LYS A 85 -10.94 2.78 -6.19
N SER A 86 -9.90 3.51 -6.59
CA SER A 86 -9.08 4.27 -5.66
C SER A 86 -8.73 5.62 -6.27
N SER A 87 -8.68 6.63 -5.41
CA SER A 87 -8.11 7.93 -5.73
C SER A 87 -6.60 7.87 -5.91
N ILE A 88 -5.92 6.84 -5.40
CA ILE A 88 -4.48 6.63 -5.53
C ILE A 88 -4.22 5.67 -6.69
N ASP A 89 -3.25 6.01 -7.54
CA ASP A 89 -2.71 5.04 -8.50
C ASP A 89 -1.66 4.14 -7.83
N TRP A 90 -2.13 2.98 -7.34
CA TRP A 90 -1.28 1.98 -6.71
C TRP A 90 -0.27 1.32 -7.67
N THR A 91 -0.41 1.49 -8.98
CA THR A 91 0.48 0.85 -9.98
C THR A 91 1.94 1.24 -9.77
N ALA A 92 2.21 2.52 -9.49
CA ALA A 92 3.56 3.00 -9.23
C ALA A 92 4.18 2.37 -7.97
N TYR A 93 3.36 2.18 -6.93
CA TYR A 93 3.77 1.54 -5.69
C TYR A 93 4.08 0.06 -5.88
N PHE A 94 3.20 -0.68 -6.54
CA PHE A 94 3.43 -2.09 -6.83
C PHE A 94 4.68 -2.31 -7.67
N LYS A 95 4.89 -1.50 -8.72
CA LYS A 95 6.12 -1.55 -9.52
C LYS A 95 7.36 -1.34 -8.66
N TYR A 96 7.35 -0.29 -7.83
CA TYR A 96 8.47 0.01 -6.93
C TYR A 96 8.75 -1.13 -5.95
N VAL A 97 7.71 -1.71 -5.34
CA VAL A 97 7.85 -2.86 -4.43
C VAL A 97 8.38 -4.09 -5.15
N CYS A 98 7.88 -4.40 -6.36
CA CYS A 98 8.40 -5.51 -7.16
C CYS A 98 9.90 -5.35 -7.44
N GLU A 99 10.33 -4.14 -7.83
CA GLU A 99 11.74 -3.83 -8.05
C GLU A 99 12.58 -4.04 -6.77
N LEU A 100 12.11 -3.55 -5.61
CA LEU A 100 12.76 -3.77 -4.32
C LEU A 100 12.87 -5.26 -3.95
N GLU A 101 11.87 -6.05 -4.32
CA GLU A 101 11.82 -7.49 -4.07
C GLU A 101 12.60 -8.31 -5.12
N GLY A 102 13.24 -7.65 -6.09
CA GLY A 102 13.99 -8.30 -7.16
C GLY A 102 13.13 -8.99 -8.22
N ARG A 103 11.84 -8.62 -8.32
CA ARG A 103 10.86 -9.16 -9.26
C ARG A 103 10.70 -8.20 -10.45
N ARG A 104 10.48 -8.75 -11.65
CA ARG A 104 10.24 -7.99 -12.89
C ARG A 104 8.84 -8.22 -13.42
#